data_AF-A0A8H8XT37-F1
#
_entry.id   AF-A0A8H8XT37-F1
#
_cell.length_a   1.000
_cell.length_b   1.000
_cell.length_c   1.000
_cell.angle_alpha   90.00
_cell.angle_beta   90.00
_cell.angle_gamma   90.00
#
_symmetry.space_group_name_H-M   'P 1'
#
loop_
_entity.id
_entity.type
_entity.pdbx_description
1 polymer ?
#
loop_
_entity_poly.entity_id
_entity_poly.type
_entity_poly.pdbx_seq_one_letter_code
_entity_poly.pdbx_strand_id
1 'polypeptide(L)'
;MFMTYRHAELPLGTLFGDTRVQHWQFVEQDVHWPWFYIEFIREVGDDRISSMLMIPSVPALQRLLDEQDDCSWLAQALLVTPAHLNGSQRWMMEPVEEVNVALDEDSQLGYVFKVEGGHCYSTHPSAQRNNLRTSHTIFSADKHLRR
;
A
#
# COMPACT_ATOMS: atom_id res chain seq x y z
N MET A 1 9.38 3.18 4.25
CA MET A 1 8.82 4.55 4.28
C MET A 1 9.26 5.28 3.02
N PHE A 2 8.60 6.38 2.66
CA PHE A 2 9.09 7.25 1.57
C PHE A 2 9.83 8.44 2.17
N MET A 3 10.97 8.76 1.58
CA MET A 3 11.78 9.93 1.90
C MET A 3 11.68 10.94 0.77
N THR A 4 11.62 12.21 1.14
CA THR A 4 11.59 13.34 0.22
C THR A 4 12.76 14.27 0.53
N TYR A 5 13.44 14.76 -0.50
CA TYR A 5 14.61 15.62 -0.33
C TYR A 5 14.32 17.03 -0.78
N ARG A 6 14.43 18.04 0.09
CA ARG A 6 14.13 19.46 -0.24
C ARG A 6 14.59 19.95 -1.62
N HIS A 7 15.74 19.51 -2.12
CA HIS A 7 16.25 19.90 -3.44
C HIS A 7 15.44 19.33 -4.63
N ALA A 8 14.65 18.29 -4.40
CA ALA A 8 13.74 17.67 -5.35
C ALA A 8 12.32 18.26 -5.29
N GLU A 9 12.04 19.23 -4.40
CA GLU A 9 10.75 19.91 -4.34
C GLU A 9 10.59 20.79 -5.58
N LEU A 10 9.44 20.67 -6.24
CA LEU A 10 9.06 21.51 -7.37
C LEU A 10 8.19 22.67 -6.88
N PRO A 11 8.44 23.91 -7.32
CA PRO A 11 7.66 25.09 -6.93
C PRO A 11 6.30 25.17 -7.66
N LEU A 12 5.64 24.03 -7.87
CA LEU A 12 4.38 23.95 -8.60
C LEU A 12 3.18 24.46 -7.80
N GLY A 13 3.19 24.34 -6.47
CA GLY A 13 2.11 24.85 -5.62
C GLY A 13 1.91 26.37 -5.77
N THR A 14 2.98 27.12 -6.01
CA THR A 14 2.91 28.56 -6.31
C THR A 14 2.41 28.84 -7.72
N LEU A 15 2.66 27.94 -8.68
CA LEU A 15 2.26 28.10 -10.08
C LEU A 15 0.79 27.70 -10.34
N PHE A 16 0.28 26.69 -9.63
CA PHE A 16 -1.07 26.16 -9.78
C PHE A 16 -2.04 26.60 -8.67
N GLY A 17 -1.55 27.33 -7.65
CA GLY A 17 -2.39 28.04 -6.69
C GLY A 17 -2.91 27.23 -5.50
N ASP A 18 -2.59 25.94 -5.37
CA ASP A 18 -2.87 25.18 -4.15
C ASP A 18 -1.61 25.06 -3.28
N THR A 19 -1.53 25.92 -2.26
CA THR A 19 -0.40 25.95 -1.31
C THR A 19 -0.42 24.81 -0.30
N ARG A 20 -1.46 23.97 -0.30
CA ARG A 20 -1.58 22.80 0.59
C ARG A 20 -0.91 21.55 0.00
N VAL A 21 -0.50 21.59 -1.27
CA VAL A 21 0.11 20.46 -1.96
C VAL A 21 1.54 20.78 -2.32
N GLN A 22 2.45 19.86 -2.00
CA GLN A 22 3.84 19.90 -2.41
C GLN A 22 4.08 18.85 -3.49
N HIS A 23 4.88 19.20 -4.49
CA HIS A 23 5.24 18.31 -5.58
C HIS A 23 6.71 17.98 -5.52
N TRP A 24 7.05 16.72 -5.74
CA TRP A 24 8.43 16.22 -5.69
C TRP A 24 8.81 15.60 -7.04
N GLN A 25 10.03 15.84 -7.51
CA GLN A 25 10.58 15.21 -8.71
C GLN A 25 10.73 13.70 -8.56
N PHE A 26 11.12 13.27 -7.35
CA PHE A 26 11.23 11.87 -6.98
C PHE A 26 11.04 11.72 -5.47
N VAL A 27 10.73 10.50 -5.07
CA VAL A 27 10.75 10.06 -3.68
C VAL A 27 11.69 8.86 -3.58
N GLU A 28 12.43 8.77 -2.49
CA GLU A 28 13.27 7.61 -2.21
C GLU A 28 12.53 6.65 -1.29
N GLN A 29 12.79 5.36 -1.45
CA GLN A 29 12.34 4.35 -0.51
C GLN A 29 13.49 3.99 0.43
N ASP A 30 13.39 4.36 1.71
CA ASP A 30 14.46 4.20 2.72
C ASP A 30 14.75 2.74 3.08
N VAL A 31 13.69 1.93 3.15
CA VAL A 31 13.76 0.51 3.45
C VAL A 31 13.04 -0.24 2.34
N HIS A 32 13.73 -1.19 1.72
CA HIS A 32 13.21 -2.04 0.65
C HIS A 32 12.17 -3.04 1.20
N TRP A 33 11.00 -2.52 1.58
CA TRP A 33 9.85 -3.25 2.09
C TRP A 33 8.70 -3.19 1.07
N PRO A 34 7.72 -4.10 1.17
CA PRO A 34 6.56 -4.01 0.31
C PRO A 34 5.77 -2.73 0.61
N TRP A 35 5.23 -2.11 -0.45
CA TRP A 35 4.36 -0.93 -0.38
C TRP A 35 3.19 -1.09 -1.35
N PHE A 36 2.17 -0.24 -1.24
CA PHE A 36 0.97 -0.35 -2.05
C PHE A 36 0.81 0.80 -3.03
N TYR A 37 0.44 0.49 -4.26
CA TYR A 37 0.02 1.46 -5.26
C TYR A 37 -1.49 1.35 -5.44
N ILE A 38 -2.21 2.37 -4.99
CA ILE A 38 -3.65 2.33 -4.79
C ILE A 38 -4.32 3.41 -5.63
N GLU A 39 -5.35 3.04 -6.39
CA GLU A 39 -6.27 4.00 -6.98
C GLU A 39 -7.37 4.31 -5.98
N PHE A 40 -7.45 5.58 -5.58
CA PHE A 40 -8.44 6.10 -4.65
C PHE A 40 -9.35 7.10 -5.35
N ILE A 41 -10.65 6.85 -5.33
CA ILE A 41 -11.67 7.69 -5.96
C ILE A 41 -12.38 8.51 -4.89
N ARG A 42 -12.63 9.78 -5.19
CA ARG A 42 -13.50 10.66 -4.39
C ARG A 42 -14.55 11.32 -5.28
N GLU A 43 -15.80 11.32 -4.85
CA GLU A 43 -16.87 12.12 -5.42
C GLU A 43 -16.86 13.52 -4.80
N VAL A 44 -16.75 14.55 -5.66
CA VAL A 44 -16.74 15.96 -5.26
C VAL A 44 -17.79 16.70 -6.09
N GLY A 45 -18.98 16.87 -5.53
CA GLY A 45 -20.14 17.34 -6.29
C GLY A 45 -20.54 16.28 -7.32
N ASP A 46 -20.64 16.69 -8.59
CA ASP A 46 -20.95 15.77 -9.71
C ASP A 46 -19.69 15.16 -10.34
N ASP A 47 -18.50 15.56 -9.88
CA ASP A 47 -17.23 15.11 -10.43
C ASP A 47 -16.65 13.92 -9.65
N ARG A 48 -15.94 13.05 -10.39
CA ARG A 48 -15.16 11.95 -9.83
C ARG A 48 -13.68 12.23 -10.00
N ILE A 49 -12.96 12.30 -8.88
CA ILE A 49 -11.53 12.55 -8.85
C ILE A 49 -10.82 11.23 -8.51
N SER A 50 -10.00 10.73 -9.45
CA SER A 50 -9.10 9.60 -9.22
C SER A 50 -7.73 10.10 -8.75
N SER A 51 -7.16 9.45 -7.75
CA SER A 51 -5.83 9.71 -7.22
C SER A 51 -5.05 8.41 -7.06
N MET A 52 -3.81 8.38 -7.55
CA MET A 52 -2.89 7.28 -7.32
C MET A 52 -2.06 7.53 -6.07
N LEU A 53 -2.29 6.74 -5.03
CA LEU A 53 -1.61 6.82 -3.75
C LEU A 53 -0.49 5.79 -3.65
N MET A 54 0.68 6.21 -3.16
CA MET A 54 1.77 5.32 -2.77
C MET A 54 1.73 5.18 -1.25
N ILE A 55 1.29 4.03 -0.75
CA ILE A 55 1.11 3.77 0.68
C ILE A 55 2.27 2.91 1.20
N PRO A 56 3.12 3.43 2.12
CA PRO A 56 4.40 2.81 2.45
C PRO A 56 4.31 1.62 3.41
N SER A 57 3.16 1.38 4.04
CA SER A 57 3.05 0.38 5.11
C SER A 57 1.62 -0.10 5.31
N VAL A 58 1.47 -1.27 5.94
CA VAL A 58 0.16 -1.83 6.29
C VAL A 58 -0.62 -0.97 7.28
N PRO A 59 -0.02 -0.39 8.34
CA PRO A 59 -0.75 0.55 9.20
C PRO A 59 -1.28 1.78 8.46
N ALA A 60 -0.54 2.29 7.46
CA ALA A 60 -1.01 3.41 6.63
C ALA A 60 -2.15 2.99 5.70
N LEU A 61 -2.11 1.76 5.17
CA LEU A 61 -3.24 1.19 4.43
C LEU A 61 -4.49 1.07 5.31
N GLN A 62 -4.35 0.52 6.52
CA GLN A 62 -5.46 0.37 7.44
C GLN A 62 -6.11 1.73 7.75
N ARG A 63 -5.30 2.76 8.02
CA ARG A 63 -5.81 4.11 8.20
C ARG A 63 -6.58 4.63 6.97
N LEU A 64 -6.08 4.39 5.77
CA LEU A 64 -6.76 4.80 4.54
C LEU A 64 -8.13 4.12 4.41
N LEU A 65 -8.24 2.84 4.82
CA LEU A 65 -9.50 2.10 4.84
C LEU A 65 -10.46 2.65 5.90
N ASP A 66 -9.95 2.97 7.09
CA ASP A 66 -10.73 3.55 8.19
C ASP A 66 -11.26 4.97 7.88
N GLU A 67 -10.59 5.70 6.97
CA GLU A 67 -10.96 7.05 6.52
C GLU A 67 -11.97 7.05 5.35
N GLN A 68 -12.33 5.89 4.79
CA GLN A 68 -13.32 5.78 3.71
C GLN A 68 -14.74 6.16 4.17
N ASP A 69 -15.51 6.71 3.25
CA ASP A 69 -16.92 7.03 3.42
C ASP A 69 -17.73 6.65 2.16
N ASP A 70 -19.03 6.95 2.16
CA ASP A 70 -19.91 6.58 1.03
C ASP A 70 -19.52 7.25 -0.29
N CYS A 71 -18.75 8.35 -0.23
CA CYS A 71 -18.31 9.15 -1.38
C CYS A 71 -16.86 8.87 -1.77
N SER A 72 -16.16 7.95 -1.10
CA SER A 72 -14.76 7.66 -1.36
C SER A 72 -14.42 6.18 -1.24
N TRP A 73 -13.73 5.63 -2.23
CA TRP A 73 -13.44 4.21 -2.26
C TRP A 73 -12.11 3.89 -2.96
N LEU A 74 -11.59 2.69 -2.69
CA LEU A 74 -10.47 2.13 -3.41
C LEU A 74 -10.99 1.46 -4.68
N ALA A 75 -10.54 1.89 -5.86
CA ALA A 75 -10.88 1.25 -7.13
C ALA A 75 -9.93 0.09 -7.45
N GLN A 76 -8.66 0.25 -7.07
CA GLN A 76 -7.61 -0.71 -7.33
C GLN A 76 -6.58 -0.69 -6.21
N ALA A 77 -6.03 -1.85 -5.86
CA ALA A 77 -4.88 -1.97 -4.99
C ALA A 77 -3.85 -2.93 -5.59
N LEU A 78 -2.62 -2.46 -5.72
CA LEU A 78 -1.47 -3.27 -6.15
C LEU A 78 -0.45 -3.32 -5.01
N LEU A 79 0.15 -4.48 -4.81
CA LEU A 79 1.30 -4.67 -3.93
C LEU A 79 2.59 -4.59 -4.77
N VAL A 80 3.53 -3.77 -4.32
CA VAL A 80 4.86 -3.65 -4.90
C VAL A 80 5.86 -4.33 -3.99
N THR A 81 6.52 -5.39 -4.48
CA THR A 81 7.38 -6.25 -3.67
C THR A 81 8.84 -6.23 -4.17
N PRO A 82 9.82 -6.17 -3.27
CA PRO A 82 11.22 -6.29 -3.62
C PRO A 82 11.60 -7.73 -3.98
N ALA A 83 12.67 -7.88 -4.78
CA ALA A 83 13.19 -9.16 -5.27
C ALA A 83 13.39 -10.22 -4.15
N HIS A 84 13.94 -9.82 -3.01
CA HIS A 84 14.21 -10.73 -1.90
C HIS A 84 12.94 -11.25 -1.21
N LEU A 85 11.80 -10.57 -1.38
CA LEU A 85 10.51 -10.97 -0.79
C LEU A 85 9.70 -11.83 -1.76
N ASN A 86 9.68 -11.45 -3.04
CA ASN A 86 8.92 -12.18 -4.06
C ASN A 86 9.69 -13.36 -4.68
N GLY A 87 10.96 -13.54 -4.34
CA GLY A 87 11.80 -14.63 -4.83
C GLY A 87 12.23 -14.47 -6.30
N SER A 88 11.90 -13.35 -6.93
CA SER A 88 12.33 -13.02 -8.30
C SER A 88 13.66 -12.26 -8.29
N GLN A 89 14.12 -11.85 -9.48
CA GLN A 89 15.35 -11.04 -9.65
C GLN A 89 15.07 -9.53 -9.76
N ARG A 90 13.82 -9.10 -9.54
CA ARG A 90 13.40 -7.71 -9.73
C ARG A 90 12.26 -7.32 -8.80
N TRP A 91 11.92 -6.05 -8.81
CA TRP A 91 10.66 -5.59 -8.23
C TRP A 91 9.48 -6.10 -9.04
N MET A 92 8.40 -6.46 -8.36
CA MET A 92 7.13 -6.84 -8.97
C MET A 92 6.02 -5.95 -8.43
N MET A 93 5.00 -5.73 -9.26
CA MET A 93 3.79 -5.01 -8.92
C MET A 93 2.62 -5.90 -9.34
N GLU A 94 1.84 -6.36 -8.37
CA GLU A 94 0.81 -7.38 -8.56
C GLU A 94 -0.48 -6.94 -7.86
N PRO A 95 -1.68 -7.23 -8.41
CA PRO A 95 -2.93 -6.96 -7.71
C PRO A 95 -2.98 -7.70 -6.37
N VAL A 96 -3.31 -6.98 -5.29
CA VAL A 96 -3.42 -7.61 -3.97
C VAL A 96 -4.85 -8.09 -3.74
N GLU A 97 -4.99 -9.35 -3.35
CA GLU A 97 -6.27 -9.96 -3.01
C GLU A 97 -6.55 -9.81 -1.52
N GLU A 98 -5.55 -10.07 -0.67
CA GLU A 98 -5.70 -9.97 0.78
C GLU A 98 -4.42 -9.50 1.47
N VAL A 99 -4.60 -8.77 2.59
CA VAL A 99 -3.55 -8.46 3.55
C VAL A 99 -4.01 -8.94 4.92
N ASN A 100 -3.22 -9.80 5.55
CA ASN A 100 -3.55 -10.42 6.84
C ASN A 100 -2.45 -10.14 7.86
N VAL A 101 -2.84 -9.96 9.13
CA VAL A 101 -1.89 -9.98 10.25
C VAL A 101 -1.48 -11.41 10.52
N ALA A 102 -0.18 -11.64 10.65
CA ALA A 102 0.38 -12.89 11.11
C ALA A 102 1.10 -12.69 12.43
N LEU A 103 0.90 -13.65 13.34
CA LEU A 103 1.60 -13.74 14.60
C LEU A 103 2.33 -15.09 14.68
N ASP A 104 3.54 -15.09 15.22
CA ASP A 104 4.22 -16.32 15.62
C ASP A 104 3.90 -16.69 17.09
N GLU A 105 4.54 -17.77 17.57
CA GLU A 105 4.34 -18.27 18.94
C GLU A 105 4.80 -17.27 20.01
N ASP A 106 5.77 -16.41 19.68
CA ASP A 106 6.29 -15.35 20.54
C ASP A 106 5.48 -14.04 20.41
N SER A 107 4.35 -14.06 19.69
CA SER A 107 3.52 -12.90 19.39
C SER A 107 4.25 -11.79 18.62
N GLN A 108 5.30 -12.13 17.88
CA GLN A 108 5.91 -11.20 16.94
C GLN A 108 4.95 -10.92 15.80
N LEU A 109 4.87 -9.65 15.40
CA LEU A 109 3.93 -9.20 14.38
C LEU A 109 4.59 -9.19 13.01
N GLY A 110 3.87 -9.72 12.02
CA GLY A 110 4.20 -9.61 10.61
C GLY A 110 2.94 -9.57 9.77
N TYR A 111 3.13 -9.48 8.47
CA TYR A 111 2.03 -9.43 7.51
C TYR A 111 2.18 -10.53 6.48
N VAL A 112 1.04 -11.04 6.01
CA VAL A 112 0.95 -11.97 4.88
C VAL A 112 0.10 -11.31 3.81
N PHE A 113 0.63 -11.26 2.60
CA PHE A 113 0.00 -10.66 1.44
C PHE A 113 -0.32 -11.77 0.45
N LYS A 114 -1.58 -11.85 0.02
CA LYS A 114 -2.00 -12.71 -1.09
C LYS A 114 -2.20 -11.84 -2.31
N VAL A 115 -1.63 -12.24 -3.45
CA VAL A 115 -1.76 -11.51 -4.71
C VAL A 115 -2.44 -12.38 -5.76
N GLU A 116 -2.93 -11.74 -6.81
CA GLU A 116 -3.54 -12.41 -7.95
C GLU A 116 -2.63 -13.52 -8.51
N GLY A 117 -3.24 -14.65 -8.86
CA GLY A 117 -2.50 -15.85 -9.28
C GLY A 117 -2.06 -16.75 -8.12
N GLY A 118 -2.43 -16.41 -6.88
CA GLY A 118 -2.30 -17.28 -5.71
C GLY A 118 -0.95 -17.22 -5.00
N HIS A 119 -0.06 -16.31 -5.39
CA HIS A 119 1.21 -16.11 -4.68
C HIS A 119 0.97 -15.48 -3.31
N CYS A 120 1.79 -15.89 -2.33
CA CYS A 120 1.73 -15.40 -0.97
C CYS A 120 3.12 -14.92 -0.54
N TYR A 121 3.19 -13.70 -0.03
CA TYR A 121 4.41 -13.10 0.49
C TYR A 121 4.25 -12.81 1.97
N SER A 122 5.34 -12.87 2.74
CA SER A 122 5.29 -12.52 4.15
C SER A 122 6.49 -11.72 4.59
N THR A 123 6.23 -10.67 5.37
CA THR A 123 7.27 -9.87 6.01
C THR A 123 7.67 -10.40 7.39
N HIS A 124 7.07 -11.51 7.83
CA HIS A 124 7.39 -12.09 9.13
C HIS A 124 8.76 -12.81 9.07
N PRO A 125 9.68 -12.58 10.02
CA PRO A 125 10.99 -13.25 10.04
C PRO A 125 10.92 -14.78 10.03
N SER A 126 9.88 -15.34 10.66
CA SER A 126 9.62 -16.79 10.72
C SER A 126 8.75 -17.33 9.58
N ALA A 127 8.53 -16.57 8.49
CA ALA A 127 7.68 -17.00 7.37
C ALA A 127 8.06 -18.36 6.76
N GLN A 128 9.33 -18.75 6.85
CA GLN A 128 9.81 -20.05 6.36
C GLN A 128 9.54 -21.22 7.33
N ARG A 129 9.08 -20.95 8.56
CA ARG A 129 8.94 -21.95 9.63
C ARG A 129 7.56 -22.63 9.68
N ASN A 130 6.67 -22.39 8.71
CA ASN A 130 5.31 -22.98 8.60
C ASN A 130 4.37 -22.80 9.81
N ASN A 131 4.75 -22.03 10.84
CA ASN A 131 3.99 -21.88 12.07
C ASN A 131 3.24 -20.54 12.18
N LEU A 132 3.14 -19.78 11.09
CA LEU A 132 2.42 -18.51 11.10
C LEU A 132 0.92 -18.73 11.22
N ARG A 133 0.32 -18.17 12.28
CA ARG A 133 -1.13 -18.10 12.40
C ARG A 133 -1.58 -16.73 11.90
N THR A 134 -2.38 -16.71 10.85
CA THR A 134 -3.08 -15.49 10.42
C THR A 134 -4.20 -15.18 11.42
N SER A 135 -4.17 -14.02 12.05
CA SER A 135 -5.13 -13.66 13.10
C SER A 135 -6.39 -13.01 12.51
N HIS A 136 -6.23 -11.96 11.71
CA HIS A 136 -7.33 -11.25 11.06
C HIS A 136 -6.88 -10.56 9.77
N THR A 137 -7.86 -10.32 8.90
CA THR A 137 -7.71 -9.65 7.61
C THR A 137 -7.81 -8.13 7.78
N ILE A 138 -6.81 -7.40 7.28
CA ILE A 138 -6.80 -5.93 7.22
C ILE A 138 -7.43 -5.46 5.91
N PHE A 139 -7.07 -6.09 4.80
CA PHE A 139 -7.58 -5.76 3.48
C PHE A 139 -8.01 -7.02 2.75
N SER A 140 -9.10 -6.91 2.00
CA SER A 140 -9.65 -7.94 1.11
C SER A 140 -10.25 -7.24 -0.10
N ALA A 141 -9.84 -7.63 -1.30
CA ALA A 141 -10.29 -7.03 -2.55
C ALA A 141 -11.82 -7.07 -2.68
N ASP A 142 -12.44 -8.20 -2.32
CA ASP A 142 -13.89 -8.39 -2.38
C ASP A 142 -14.69 -7.46 -1.46
N LYS A 143 -14.07 -7.03 -0.35
CA LYS A 143 -14.74 -6.18 0.66
C LYS A 143 -14.44 -4.71 0.49
N HIS A 144 -13.22 -4.38 0.07
CA HIS A 144 -12.71 -3.01 0.14
C HIS A 144 -12.52 -2.36 -1.23
N LEU A 145 -12.51 -3.14 -2.32
CA LEU A 145 -12.49 -2.56 -3.67
C LEU A 145 -13.91 -2.39 -4.20
N ARG A 146 -14.15 -1.24 -4.84
CA ARG A 146 -15.38 -0.94 -5.56
C ARG A 146 -15.02 -0.45 -6.97
N ARG A 147 -15.66 -1.03 -7.97
CA ARG A 147 -15.49 -0.65 -9.38
C ARG A 147 -16.51 0.40 -9.80
#